data_AF-A0A4Q3KQV7-F1
#
_entry.id   AF-A0A4Q3KQV7-F1
#
_cell.length_a   1.000
_cell.length_b   1.000
_cell.length_c   1.000
_cell.angle_alpha   90.00
_cell.angle_beta   90.00
_cell.angle_gamma   90.00
#
_symmetry.space_group_name_H-M   'P 1'
#
loop_
_entity.id
_entity.type
_entity.pdbx_description
1 polymer ?
#
loop_
_entity_poly.entity_id
_entity_poly.type
_entity_poly.pdbx_seq_one_letter_code
_entity_poly.pdbx_strand_id
1 'polypeptide(L)'
;MLSFLQMPRVPFDVKFPPLWHGAMFWFFASLVVHVCQRLVEHTAASVDRSSRKISASQAALSIGCMVWALDVAGFFMYGGLPDQELELAPALAALITMAVASRLTIPTLSTSTRRHRIILAGCWLAGGMIAAHAMLAARYVSDFSRINWVAATLAITLAACIACYTAMRHRAAKIHGLAAPNASHNWADWVYCGGAILVLHWLLINAFALRAPLAPTAHPGHDGTMLLAMVLVFAAAVAVEQLFNVRFDRGRQRLFRQGLTMLRASNTSLTPAKDAQLALIADHLDELLRPDLLTLYFQPIANLRTGTLHLEGLLRLSHRRLGPINPELFFLVCELQGRTAEVDRMILCNALDHASQWHGMGQPAAISVNVAPGTLLACDFAAWLSAELARRGLPEHALRLEMTEHAIIASGPGMSQAMGHLDSAGIHVVMDDFGAGYSSLGVLADLPISGIKCDRLFLRRVPQDLRRQALLRHVAAMSRELGLHVIVEGVETAEELRIVAQSGIDSIQGYLFARPIPAPDIPHWLAHVAPARLQAMAELIHNQPVLVEAPEDTRPTAPIRIGAGLSAGY
;
A
#
# COMPACT_ATOMS: atom_id res chain seq x y z
N MET A 1 67.17 -10.51 -26.80
CA MET A 1 66.37 -9.60 -25.94
C MET A 1 65.00 -9.32 -26.59
N LEU A 2 64.19 -10.37 -26.84
CA LEU A 2 62.80 -10.31 -27.33
C LEU A 2 62.15 -11.71 -27.23
N SER A 3 62.06 -12.24 -26.01
CA SER A 3 61.34 -13.50 -25.72
C SER A 3 60.58 -13.40 -24.41
N PHE A 4 59.85 -12.30 -24.23
CA PHE A 4 58.97 -12.07 -23.06
C PHE A 4 57.53 -11.70 -23.45
N LEU A 5 57.15 -11.88 -24.71
CA LEU A 5 55.80 -11.65 -25.24
C LEU A 5 55.22 -12.93 -25.86
N GLN A 6 55.40 -14.08 -25.21
CA GLN A 6 54.42 -15.16 -25.33
C GLN A 6 53.31 -14.88 -24.34
N MET A 7 52.29 -14.14 -24.79
CA MET A 7 51.00 -14.15 -24.11
C MET A 7 50.55 -15.61 -23.95
N PRO A 8 50.18 -16.08 -22.75
CA PRO A 8 49.69 -17.44 -22.58
C PRO A 8 48.50 -17.68 -23.51
N ARG A 9 48.49 -18.84 -24.18
CA ARG A 9 47.36 -19.30 -25.01
C ARG A 9 46.07 -19.15 -24.20
N VAL A 10 45.07 -18.51 -24.80
CA VAL A 10 43.77 -18.19 -24.19
C VAL A 10 43.19 -19.44 -23.48
N PRO A 11 42.76 -19.35 -22.20
CA PRO A 11 42.45 -20.51 -21.37
C PRO A 11 41.04 -21.10 -21.60
N PHE A 12 40.44 -20.93 -22.78
CA PHE A 12 39.05 -21.32 -23.05
C PHE A 12 39.00 -22.32 -24.21
N ASP A 13 38.68 -23.58 -23.91
CA ASP A 13 38.64 -24.67 -24.88
C ASP A 13 37.38 -24.62 -25.76
N VAL A 14 36.27 -24.06 -25.25
CA VAL A 14 35.00 -23.92 -25.98
C VAL A 14 34.84 -22.52 -26.54
N LYS A 15 34.70 -22.44 -27.86
CA LYS A 15 34.39 -21.19 -28.57
C LYS A 15 33.03 -20.65 -28.18
N PHE A 16 32.86 -19.34 -28.29
CA PHE A 16 31.59 -18.67 -28.10
C PHE A 16 30.51 -19.26 -29.04
N PRO A 17 29.23 -19.35 -28.63
CA PRO A 17 28.20 -19.99 -29.44
C PRO A 17 27.98 -19.26 -30.78
N PRO A 18 27.46 -19.95 -31.81
CA PRO A 18 27.09 -19.32 -33.07
C PRO A 18 26.11 -18.16 -32.86
N LEU A 19 26.21 -17.12 -33.67
CA LEU A 19 25.44 -15.87 -33.51
C LEU A 19 23.93 -16.10 -33.34
N TRP A 20 23.34 -17.01 -34.11
CA TRP A 20 21.91 -17.32 -34.02
C TRP A 20 21.51 -17.94 -32.68
N HIS A 21 22.25 -18.96 -32.22
CA HIS A 21 21.99 -19.63 -30.95
C HIS A 21 22.22 -18.67 -29.77
N GLY A 22 23.31 -17.90 -29.81
CA GLY A 22 23.61 -16.88 -28.81
C GLY A 22 22.55 -15.77 -28.75
N ALA A 23 22.07 -15.29 -29.90
CA ALA A 23 21.02 -14.27 -29.97
C ALA A 23 19.68 -14.78 -29.43
N MET A 24 19.30 -16.02 -29.75
CA MET A 24 18.08 -16.64 -29.24
C MET A 24 18.16 -16.78 -27.71
N PHE A 25 19.24 -17.34 -27.20
CA PHE A 25 19.44 -17.47 -25.75
C PHE A 25 19.47 -16.12 -25.03
N TRP A 26 20.15 -15.12 -25.60
CA TRP A 26 20.18 -13.77 -25.07
C TRP A 26 18.79 -13.15 -24.95
N PHE A 27 17.94 -13.31 -25.97
CA PHE A 27 16.57 -12.84 -25.94
C PHE A 27 15.78 -13.48 -24.79
N PHE A 28 15.83 -14.81 -24.66
CA PHE A 28 15.14 -15.52 -23.58
C PHE A 28 15.71 -15.23 -22.20
N ALA A 29 17.03 -15.10 -22.07
CA ALA A 29 17.67 -14.68 -20.83
C ALA A 29 17.20 -13.29 -20.41
N SER A 30 17.06 -12.37 -21.36
CA SER A 30 16.51 -11.02 -21.10
C SER A 30 15.04 -11.09 -20.67
N LEU A 31 14.23 -11.95 -21.29
CA LEU A 31 12.83 -12.18 -20.91
C LEU A 31 12.72 -12.77 -19.49
N VAL A 32 13.56 -13.76 -19.15
CA VAL A 32 13.59 -14.34 -17.80
C VAL A 32 13.99 -13.30 -16.78
N VAL A 33 15.00 -12.45 -17.04
CA VAL A 33 15.35 -11.33 -16.15
C VAL A 33 14.16 -10.39 -15.95
N HIS A 34 13.45 -10.04 -17.02
CA HIS A 34 12.23 -9.22 -16.93
C HIS A 34 11.18 -9.87 -16.02
N VAL A 35 10.88 -11.16 -16.22
CA VAL A 35 9.86 -11.89 -15.47
C VAL A 35 10.27 -12.06 -14.00
N CYS A 36 11.53 -12.41 -13.73
CA CYS A 36 12.08 -12.49 -12.37
C CYS A 36 11.95 -11.15 -11.65
N GLN A 37 12.29 -10.05 -12.32
CA GLN A 37 12.11 -8.72 -11.75
C GLN A 37 10.64 -8.42 -11.47
N ARG A 38 9.71 -8.75 -12.37
CA ARG A 38 8.26 -8.56 -12.16
C ARG A 38 7.70 -9.36 -11.00
N LEU A 39 8.15 -10.61 -10.84
CA LEU A 39 7.79 -11.46 -9.72
C LEU A 39 8.28 -10.86 -8.40
N VAL A 40 9.52 -10.40 -8.36
CA VAL A 40 10.09 -9.73 -7.19
C VAL A 40 9.33 -8.43 -6.87
N GLU A 41 9.05 -7.58 -7.87
CA GLU A 41 8.25 -6.36 -7.71
C GLU A 41 6.86 -6.64 -7.12
N HIS A 42 6.19 -7.68 -7.61
CA HIS A 42 4.88 -8.08 -7.09
C HIS A 42 4.94 -8.45 -5.61
N THR A 43 5.91 -9.29 -5.23
CA THR A 43 6.09 -9.69 -3.84
C THR A 43 6.38 -8.48 -2.94
N ALA A 44 7.18 -7.52 -3.42
CA ALA A 44 7.56 -6.33 -2.66
C ALA A 44 6.42 -5.30 -2.48
N ALA A 45 5.37 -5.36 -3.30
CA ALA A 45 4.19 -4.49 -3.25
C ALA A 45 3.02 -5.08 -2.43
N SER A 46 3.15 -6.31 -1.95
CA SER A 46 2.16 -6.94 -1.08
C SER A 46 2.20 -6.29 0.32
N VAL A 47 1.05 -5.78 0.78
CA VAL A 47 0.90 -5.08 2.06
C VAL A 47 0.82 -6.07 3.23
N ASP A 48 0.16 -7.21 3.02
CA ASP A 48 0.03 -8.28 4.01
C ASP A 48 1.31 -9.13 4.08
N ARG A 49 1.84 -9.31 5.29
CA ARG A 49 3.06 -10.07 5.55
C ARG A 49 2.90 -11.55 5.25
N SER A 50 1.72 -12.13 5.45
CA SER A 50 1.47 -13.55 5.20
C SER A 50 1.42 -13.86 3.70
N SER A 51 0.65 -13.07 2.95
CA SER A 51 0.55 -13.10 1.49
C SER A 51 1.90 -12.83 0.84
N ARG A 52 2.68 -11.87 1.38
CA ARG A 52 4.03 -11.58 0.93
C ARG A 52 4.96 -12.79 1.04
N LYS A 53 4.94 -13.53 2.16
CA LYS A 53 5.78 -14.73 2.34
C LYS A 53 5.39 -15.85 1.38
N ILE A 54 4.09 -16.09 1.20
CA ILE A 54 3.58 -17.13 0.28
C ILE A 54 3.97 -16.79 -1.16
N SER A 55 3.68 -15.55 -1.58
CA SER A 55 4.03 -15.07 -2.92
C SER A 55 5.54 -15.07 -3.15
N ALA A 56 6.35 -14.68 -2.15
CA ALA A 56 7.81 -14.73 -2.25
C ALA A 56 8.34 -16.16 -2.37
N SER A 57 7.77 -17.13 -1.65
CA SER A 57 8.16 -18.54 -1.76
C SER A 57 7.79 -19.12 -3.13
N GLN A 58 6.61 -18.79 -3.66
CA GLN A 58 6.19 -19.22 -5.00
C GLN A 58 7.04 -18.57 -6.09
N ALA A 59 7.28 -17.26 -6.00
CA ALA A 59 8.15 -16.54 -6.92
C ALA A 59 9.58 -17.12 -6.92
N ALA A 60 10.14 -17.41 -5.75
CA ALA A 60 11.48 -17.98 -5.64
C ALA A 60 11.58 -19.37 -6.30
N LEU A 61 10.57 -20.22 -6.14
CA LEU A 61 10.50 -21.52 -6.81
C LEU A 61 10.46 -21.34 -8.34
N SER A 62 9.56 -20.49 -8.84
CA SER A 62 9.42 -20.21 -10.27
C SER A 62 10.71 -19.65 -10.89
N ILE A 63 11.39 -18.73 -10.19
CA ILE A 63 12.68 -18.19 -10.61
C ILE A 63 13.73 -19.31 -10.70
N GLY A 64 13.78 -20.21 -9.71
CA GLY A 64 14.69 -21.36 -9.74
C GLY A 64 14.47 -22.26 -10.96
N CYS A 65 13.21 -22.57 -11.28
CA CYS A 65 12.86 -23.36 -12.47
C CYS A 65 13.25 -22.66 -13.78
N MET A 66 13.04 -21.34 -13.89
CA MET A 66 13.42 -20.57 -15.10
C MET A 66 14.93 -20.51 -15.29
N VAL A 67 15.70 -20.30 -14.22
CA VAL A 67 17.17 -20.29 -14.27
C VAL A 67 17.71 -21.67 -14.64
N TRP A 68 17.14 -22.74 -14.05
CA TRP A 68 17.48 -24.11 -14.45
C TRP A 68 17.19 -24.38 -15.93
N ALA A 69 16.01 -23.97 -16.42
CA ALA A 69 15.65 -24.15 -17.83
C ALA A 69 16.60 -23.40 -18.77
N LEU A 70 17.02 -22.18 -18.40
CA LEU A 70 18.07 -21.46 -19.14
C LEU A 70 19.40 -22.21 -19.11
N ASP A 71 19.82 -22.72 -17.96
CA ASP A 71 21.09 -23.45 -17.85
C ASP A 71 21.09 -24.71 -18.74
N VAL A 72 19.99 -25.48 -18.71
CA VAL A 72 19.78 -26.63 -19.60
C VAL A 72 19.79 -26.23 -21.07
N ALA A 73 19.05 -25.19 -21.45
CA ALA A 73 19.04 -24.65 -22.81
C ALA A 73 20.45 -24.24 -23.26
N GLY A 74 21.24 -23.73 -22.34
CA GLY A 74 22.59 -23.28 -22.62
C GLY A 74 23.50 -24.37 -23.20
N PHE A 75 23.43 -25.60 -22.70
CA PHE A 75 24.24 -26.72 -23.21
C PHE A 75 23.97 -26.99 -24.69
N PHE A 76 22.73 -26.83 -25.14
CA PHE A 76 22.34 -27.08 -26.53
C PHE A 76 22.74 -25.97 -27.52
N MET A 77 23.29 -24.84 -27.04
CA MET A 77 23.80 -23.79 -27.92
C MET A 77 25.13 -24.13 -28.59
N TYR A 78 25.88 -25.08 -28.03
CA TYR A 78 27.23 -25.42 -28.47
C TYR A 78 27.19 -26.68 -29.33
N GLY A 79 27.29 -26.54 -30.65
CA GLY A 79 27.27 -27.66 -31.60
C GLY A 79 28.46 -28.62 -31.53
N GLY A 80 29.34 -28.49 -30.53
CA GLY A 80 30.55 -29.30 -30.35
C GLY A 80 30.56 -30.22 -29.12
N LEU A 81 29.47 -30.27 -28.34
CA LEU A 81 29.35 -31.17 -27.19
C LEU A 81 28.92 -32.58 -27.67
N PRO A 82 29.58 -33.66 -27.19
CA PRO A 82 29.24 -35.04 -27.57
C PRO A 82 27.87 -35.46 -27.03
N ASP A 83 27.11 -36.20 -27.85
CA ASP A 83 25.77 -36.77 -27.61
C ASP A 83 24.83 -35.88 -26.77
N GLN A 84 23.96 -35.12 -27.45
CA GLN A 84 23.01 -34.15 -26.89
C GLN A 84 21.83 -34.79 -26.13
N GLU A 85 22.09 -35.81 -25.32
CA GLU A 85 21.10 -36.47 -24.48
C GLU A 85 21.16 -35.96 -23.03
N LEU A 86 20.07 -35.33 -22.58
CA LEU A 86 19.91 -34.88 -21.20
C LEU A 86 19.61 -36.08 -20.29
N GLU A 87 20.52 -36.43 -19.39
CA GLU A 87 20.24 -37.44 -18.36
C GLU A 87 19.24 -36.92 -17.33
N LEU A 88 18.22 -37.72 -17.03
CA LEU A 88 17.13 -37.32 -16.16
C LEU A 88 17.60 -37.07 -14.71
N ALA A 89 18.45 -37.95 -14.16
CA ALA A 89 18.85 -37.86 -12.76
C ALA A 89 19.69 -36.59 -12.45
N PRO A 90 20.77 -36.27 -13.20
CA PRO A 90 21.51 -35.02 -12.99
C PRO A 90 20.67 -33.78 -13.29
N ALA A 91 19.79 -33.83 -14.30
CA ALA A 91 18.89 -32.71 -14.62
C ALA A 91 17.90 -32.41 -13.49
N LEU A 92 17.30 -33.44 -12.88
CA LEU A 92 16.42 -33.28 -11.71
C LEU A 92 17.19 -32.83 -10.46
N ALA A 93 18.39 -33.35 -10.23
CA ALA A 93 19.24 -32.94 -9.12
C ALA A 93 19.64 -31.45 -9.23
N ALA A 94 19.97 -31.00 -10.44
CA ALA A 94 20.24 -29.59 -10.74
C ALA A 94 19.00 -28.71 -10.51
N LEU A 95 17.81 -29.16 -10.95
CA LEU A 95 16.55 -28.45 -10.72
C LEU A 95 16.27 -28.28 -9.22
N ILE A 96 16.40 -29.35 -8.43
CA ILE A 96 16.19 -29.31 -6.97
C ILE A 96 17.20 -28.35 -6.32
N THR A 97 18.46 -28.45 -6.70
CA THR A 97 19.54 -27.59 -6.18
C THR A 97 19.25 -26.12 -6.47
N MET A 98 18.87 -25.80 -7.72
CA MET A 98 18.53 -24.44 -8.10
C MET A 98 17.27 -23.93 -7.39
N ALA A 99 16.22 -24.75 -7.28
CA ALA A 99 15.00 -24.40 -6.56
C ALA A 99 15.25 -24.11 -5.08
N VAL A 100 16.07 -24.92 -4.40
CA VAL A 100 16.45 -24.71 -3.00
C VAL A 100 17.29 -23.44 -2.84
N ALA A 101 18.30 -23.25 -3.70
CA ALA A 101 19.15 -22.05 -3.67
C ALA A 101 18.31 -20.78 -3.86
N SER A 102 17.43 -20.74 -4.86
CA SER A 102 16.50 -19.62 -5.07
C SER A 102 15.59 -19.39 -3.87
N ARG A 103 15.02 -20.45 -3.28
CA ARG A 103 14.12 -20.34 -2.11
C ARG A 103 14.80 -19.74 -0.88
N LEU A 104 16.08 -20.03 -0.66
CA LEU A 104 16.85 -19.53 0.47
C LEU A 104 17.35 -18.08 0.25
N THR A 105 17.54 -17.67 -1.01
CA THR A 105 18.24 -16.41 -1.32
C THR A 105 17.32 -15.30 -1.82
N ILE A 106 16.36 -15.61 -2.70
CA ILE A 106 15.47 -14.63 -3.34
C ILE A 106 14.67 -13.81 -2.32
N PRO A 107 14.08 -14.36 -1.24
CA PRO A 107 13.37 -13.56 -0.25
C PRO A 107 14.25 -12.49 0.42
N THR A 108 15.52 -12.81 0.64
CA THR A 108 16.50 -11.87 1.21
C THR A 108 16.89 -10.81 0.18
N LEU A 109 17.12 -11.21 -1.07
CA LEU A 109 17.42 -10.30 -2.17
C LEU A 109 16.28 -9.32 -2.47
N SER A 110 15.02 -9.75 -2.29
CA SER A 110 13.84 -8.92 -2.56
C SER A 110 13.45 -7.99 -1.41
N THR A 111 13.59 -8.42 -0.16
CA THR A 111 13.05 -7.69 1.00
C THR A 111 14.09 -7.02 1.90
N SER A 112 15.36 -7.44 1.86
CA SER A 112 16.35 -6.92 2.81
C SER A 112 16.79 -5.50 2.49
N THR A 113 16.84 -4.65 3.51
CA THR A 113 17.35 -3.27 3.40
C THR A 113 18.85 -3.15 3.69
N ARG A 114 19.50 -4.23 4.14
CA ARG A 114 20.91 -4.23 4.56
C ARG A 114 21.82 -4.74 3.42
N ARG A 115 22.75 -3.90 2.95
CA ARG A 115 23.66 -4.22 1.82
C ARG A 115 24.42 -5.54 2.02
N HIS A 116 24.93 -5.81 3.23
CA HIS A 116 25.66 -7.05 3.50
C HIS A 116 24.80 -8.31 3.36
N ARG A 117 23.51 -8.26 3.73
CA ARG A 117 22.59 -9.41 3.57
C ARG A 117 22.29 -9.69 2.11
N ILE A 118 22.18 -8.64 1.29
CA ILE A 118 22.00 -8.75 -0.16
C ILE A 118 23.22 -9.41 -0.79
N ILE A 119 24.43 -8.93 -0.47
CA ILE A 119 25.68 -9.49 -1.00
C ILE A 119 25.80 -10.98 -0.61
N LEU A 120 25.60 -11.30 0.67
CA LEU A 120 25.66 -12.69 1.16
C LEU A 120 24.66 -13.59 0.44
N ALA A 121 23.41 -13.15 0.26
CA ALA A 121 22.40 -13.89 -0.48
C ALA A 121 22.74 -14.04 -1.97
N GLY A 122 23.34 -13.01 -2.59
CA GLY A 122 23.81 -13.07 -3.97
C GLY A 122 24.93 -14.11 -4.16
N CYS A 123 25.88 -14.18 -3.22
CA CYS A 123 26.93 -15.20 -3.24
C CYS A 123 26.37 -16.61 -3.05
N TRP A 124 25.40 -16.81 -2.15
CA TRP A 124 24.74 -18.11 -1.97
C TRP A 124 23.97 -18.56 -3.21
N LEU A 125 23.31 -17.63 -3.90
CA LEU A 125 22.61 -17.92 -5.15
C LEU A 125 23.61 -18.34 -6.25
N ALA A 126 24.73 -17.62 -6.37
CA ALA A 126 25.81 -17.97 -7.31
C ALA A 126 26.41 -19.35 -7.02
N GLY A 127 26.63 -19.69 -5.74
CA GLY A 127 27.11 -21.02 -5.34
C GLY A 127 26.12 -22.13 -5.70
N GLY A 128 24.82 -21.94 -5.45
CA GLY A 128 23.78 -22.88 -5.84
C GLY A 128 23.68 -23.09 -7.35
N MET A 129 23.81 -22.02 -8.13
CA MET A 129 23.83 -22.08 -9.60
C MET A 129 25.01 -22.89 -10.13
N ILE A 130 26.21 -22.75 -9.53
CA ILE A 130 27.39 -23.52 -9.95
C ILE A 130 27.27 -24.98 -9.56
N ALA A 131 26.74 -25.28 -8.38
CA ALA A 131 26.47 -26.66 -7.97
C ALA A 131 25.47 -27.32 -8.94
N ALA A 132 24.39 -26.62 -9.30
CA ALA A 132 23.41 -27.09 -10.28
C ALA A 132 24.05 -27.28 -11.68
N HIS A 133 24.86 -26.33 -12.14
CA HIS A 133 25.56 -26.44 -13.42
C HIS A 133 26.55 -27.60 -13.44
N ALA A 134 27.31 -27.82 -12.36
CA ALA A 134 28.24 -28.95 -12.24
C ALA A 134 27.51 -30.30 -12.31
N MET A 135 26.30 -30.40 -11.75
CA MET A 135 25.46 -31.59 -11.89
C MET A 135 25.04 -31.81 -13.35
N LEU A 136 24.59 -30.76 -14.06
CA LEU A 136 24.26 -30.84 -15.50
C LEU A 136 25.47 -31.20 -16.34
N ALA A 137 26.64 -30.65 -15.99
CA ALA A 137 27.89 -30.87 -16.71
C ALA A 137 28.49 -32.26 -16.49
N ALA A 138 28.05 -33.03 -15.49
CA ALA A 138 28.73 -34.25 -15.03
C ALA A 138 28.99 -35.30 -16.12
N ARG A 139 28.09 -35.43 -17.10
CA ARG A 139 28.28 -36.33 -18.25
C ARG A 139 29.31 -35.81 -19.27
N TYR A 140 29.37 -34.49 -19.42
CA TYR A 140 30.21 -33.80 -20.40
C TYR A 140 31.64 -33.56 -19.89
N VAL A 141 31.84 -33.54 -18.57
CA VAL A 141 33.15 -33.33 -17.95
C VAL A 141 33.98 -34.61 -17.99
N SER A 142 35.25 -34.45 -18.36
CA SER A 142 36.25 -35.52 -18.40
C SER A 142 36.86 -35.76 -17.02
N ASP A 143 37.14 -34.69 -16.28
CA ASP A 143 37.78 -34.74 -14.97
C ASP A 143 37.41 -33.50 -14.14
N PHE A 144 36.69 -33.70 -13.03
CA PHE A 144 36.31 -32.62 -12.11
C PHE A 144 37.48 -32.06 -11.29
N SER A 145 38.65 -32.71 -11.30
CA SER A 145 39.86 -32.18 -10.67
C SER A 145 40.55 -31.10 -11.51
N ARG A 146 40.25 -31.04 -12.81
CA ARG A 146 40.79 -30.05 -13.76
C ARG A 146 39.82 -28.89 -13.93
N ILE A 147 39.79 -28.02 -12.93
CA ILE A 147 38.96 -26.82 -12.92
C ILE A 147 39.76 -25.64 -13.50
N ASN A 148 39.18 -24.97 -14.49
CA ASN A 148 39.67 -23.67 -14.92
C ASN A 148 39.22 -22.60 -13.91
N TRP A 149 40.05 -22.36 -12.91
CA TRP A 149 39.77 -21.42 -11.84
C TRP A 149 39.53 -19.99 -12.32
N VAL A 150 40.13 -19.57 -13.45
CA VAL A 150 39.86 -18.26 -14.03
C VAL A 150 38.42 -18.18 -14.53
N ALA A 151 37.97 -19.15 -15.33
CA ALA A 151 36.59 -19.20 -15.83
C ALA A 151 35.58 -19.34 -14.68
N ALA A 152 35.85 -20.22 -13.71
CA ALA A 152 34.99 -20.44 -12.55
C ALA A 152 34.85 -19.19 -11.66
N THR A 153 35.95 -18.50 -11.34
CA THR A 153 35.90 -17.28 -10.51
C THR A 153 35.21 -16.12 -11.22
N LEU A 154 35.44 -15.96 -12.53
CA LEU A 154 34.72 -14.97 -13.34
C LEU A 154 33.21 -15.28 -13.39
N ALA A 155 32.83 -16.55 -13.54
CA ALA A 155 31.43 -16.97 -13.51
C ALA A 155 30.76 -16.68 -12.15
N ILE A 156 31.38 -17.08 -11.03
CA ILE A 156 30.89 -16.78 -9.67
C ILE A 156 30.67 -15.27 -9.50
N THR A 157 31.69 -14.49 -9.85
CA THR A 157 31.68 -13.04 -9.67
C THR A 157 30.60 -12.40 -10.51
N LEU A 158 30.48 -12.80 -11.78
CA LEU A 158 29.46 -12.27 -12.68
C LEU A 158 28.04 -12.62 -12.22
N ALA A 159 27.81 -13.86 -11.78
CA ALA A 159 26.51 -14.29 -11.24
C ALA A 159 26.11 -13.51 -9.99
N ALA A 160 27.03 -13.36 -9.03
CA ALA A 160 26.80 -12.58 -7.81
C ALA A 160 26.56 -11.10 -8.13
N CYS A 161 27.30 -10.54 -9.10
CA CYS A 161 27.11 -9.16 -9.58
C CYS A 161 25.73 -8.96 -10.20
N ILE A 162 25.27 -9.87 -11.09
CA ILE A 162 23.94 -9.79 -11.70
C ILE A 162 22.85 -9.83 -10.61
N ALA A 163 22.94 -10.79 -9.67
CA ALA A 163 21.98 -10.93 -8.58
C ALA A 163 21.95 -9.70 -7.66
N CYS A 164 23.11 -9.17 -7.27
CA CYS A 164 23.19 -7.98 -6.42
C CYS A 164 22.73 -6.72 -7.17
N TYR A 165 23.12 -6.56 -8.43
CA TYR A 165 22.77 -5.41 -9.26
C TYR A 165 21.26 -5.32 -9.46
N THR A 166 20.62 -6.43 -9.86
CA THR A 166 19.16 -6.49 -10.04
C THR A 166 18.41 -6.19 -8.73
N ALA A 167 18.87 -6.74 -7.60
CA ALA A 167 18.29 -6.48 -6.27
C ALA A 167 18.45 -5.01 -5.83
N MET A 168 19.65 -4.43 -5.99
CA MET A 168 19.91 -3.03 -5.64
C MET A 168 19.13 -2.07 -6.52
N ARG A 169 19.03 -2.35 -7.82
CA ARG A 169 18.30 -1.51 -8.76
C ARG A 169 16.80 -1.55 -8.53
N HIS A 170 16.25 -2.74 -8.27
CA HIS A 170 14.86 -2.90 -7.82
C HIS A 170 14.57 -2.02 -6.59
N ARG A 171 15.47 -2.04 -5.60
CA ARG A 171 15.33 -1.21 -4.40
C ARG A 171 15.37 0.29 -4.72
N ALA A 172 16.31 0.72 -5.56
CA ALA A 172 16.40 2.11 -6.00
C ALA A 172 15.10 2.55 -6.66
N ALA A 173 14.52 1.72 -7.54
CA ALA A 173 13.22 1.99 -8.16
C ALA A 173 12.06 2.06 -7.15
N LYS A 174 12.01 1.16 -6.14
CA LYS A 174 11.01 1.21 -5.05
C LYS A 174 11.08 2.51 -4.24
N ILE A 175 12.29 3.02 -3.99
CA ILE A 175 12.49 4.28 -3.23
C ILE A 175 12.25 5.51 -4.13
N HIS A 176 12.71 5.50 -5.38
CA HIS A 176 12.54 6.62 -6.32
C HIS A 176 11.13 6.75 -6.88
N GLY A 177 10.34 5.66 -6.92
CA GLY A 177 8.92 5.71 -7.27
C GLY A 177 8.07 6.61 -6.36
N LEU A 178 8.58 6.96 -5.17
CA LEU A 178 8.01 7.99 -4.29
C LEU A 178 8.28 9.43 -4.77
N ALA A 179 9.38 9.67 -5.48
CA ALA A 179 9.81 11.00 -5.92
C ALA A 179 9.41 11.29 -7.37
N ALA A 180 9.30 10.26 -8.22
CA ALA A 180 8.89 10.38 -9.61
C ALA A 180 8.23 9.06 -10.09
N PRO A 181 6.89 9.03 -10.25
CA PRO A 181 6.15 7.84 -10.69
C PRO A 181 6.60 7.29 -12.06
N ASN A 182 7.29 8.11 -12.87
CA ASN A 182 7.75 7.78 -14.22
C ASN A 182 9.24 7.37 -14.28
N ALA A 183 9.94 7.23 -13.14
CA ALA A 183 11.35 6.90 -13.13
C ALA A 183 11.64 5.40 -13.44
N SER A 184 11.77 5.14 -14.74
CA SER A 184 12.57 4.11 -15.40
C SER A 184 12.11 2.64 -15.34
N HIS A 185 11.21 2.28 -16.26
CA HIS A 185 11.35 1.01 -16.96
C HIS A 185 12.52 1.12 -17.94
N ASN A 186 13.74 0.86 -17.47
CA ASN A 186 14.89 0.78 -18.35
C ASN A 186 14.99 -0.64 -18.88
N TRP A 187 14.27 -0.92 -19.97
CA TRP A 187 14.36 -2.18 -20.72
C TRP A 187 15.81 -2.57 -21.02
N ALA A 188 16.70 -1.58 -21.15
CA ALA A 188 18.13 -1.72 -21.30
C ALA A 188 18.77 -2.63 -20.23
N ASP A 189 18.25 -2.62 -19.01
CA ASP A 189 18.83 -3.40 -17.90
C ASP A 189 18.61 -4.89 -18.09
N TRP A 190 17.41 -5.25 -18.54
CA TRP A 190 17.05 -6.64 -18.81
C TRP A 190 17.91 -7.16 -19.96
N VAL A 191 18.13 -6.31 -20.96
CA VAL A 191 18.95 -6.60 -22.14
C VAL A 191 20.43 -6.76 -21.75
N TYR A 192 20.98 -5.87 -20.93
CA TYR A 192 22.36 -5.97 -20.45
C TYR A 192 22.56 -7.17 -19.51
N CYS A 193 21.63 -7.42 -18.59
CA CYS A 193 21.68 -8.59 -17.72
C CYS A 193 21.54 -9.89 -18.52
N GLY A 194 20.66 -9.95 -19.52
CA GLY A 194 20.56 -11.09 -20.42
C GLY A 194 21.86 -11.34 -21.18
N GLY A 195 22.53 -10.28 -21.66
CA GLY A 195 23.83 -10.38 -22.32
C GLY A 195 24.91 -10.90 -21.36
N ALA A 196 24.90 -10.43 -20.12
CA ALA A 196 25.77 -10.92 -19.07
C ALA A 196 25.50 -12.40 -18.72
N ILE A 197 24.24 -12.86 -18.75
CA ILE A 197 23.90 -14.28 -18.56
C ILE A 197 24.45 -15.16 -19.70
N LEU A 198 24.45 -14.67 -20.95
CA LEU A 198 25.07 -15.38 -22.07
C LEU A 198 26.59 -15.55 -21.85
N VAL A 199 27.28 -14.48 -21.43
CA VAL A 199 28.71 -14.53 -21.08
C VAL A 199 28.95 -15.45 -19.87
N LEU A 200 28.12 -15.35 -18.85
CA LEU A 200 28.17 -16.21 -17.66
C LEU A 200 28.09 -17.68 -18.04
N HIS A 201 27.14 -18.04 -18.91
CA HIS A 201 26.99 -19.42 -19.33
C HIS A 201 28.19 -19.92 -20.14
N TRP A 202 28.77 -19.07 -21.01
CA TRP A 202 30.02 -19.40 -21.70
C TRP A 202 31.20 -19.63 -20.75
N LEU A 203 31.30 -18.85 -19.66
CA LEU A 203 32.30 -19.06 -18.61
C LEU A 203 32.06 -20.36 -17.83
N LEU A 204 30.81 -20.70 -17.53
CA LEU A 204 30.46 -21.95 -16.82
C LEU A 204 30.86 -23.20 -17.63
N ILE A 205 30.59 -23.20 -18.94
CA ILE A 205 31.00 -24.29 -19.83
C ILE A 205 32.52 -24.46 -19.87
N ASN A 206 33.28 -23.36 -19.81
CA ASN A 206 34.73 -23.41 -19.80
C ASN A 206 35.34 -23.59 -18.39
N ALA A 207 34.52 -23.67 -17.33
CA ALA A 207 34.99 -23.88 -15.97
C ALA A 207 35.51 -25.32 -15.76
N PHE A 208 34.99 -26.27 -16.53
CA PHE A 208 35.32 -27.69 -16.43
C PHE A 208 35.92 -28.20 -17.74
N ALA A 209 36.87 -29.14 -17.64
CA ALA A 209 37.47 -29.79 -18.81
C ALA A 209 36.47 -30.76 -19.46
N LEU A 210 35.94 -30.41 -20.63
CA LEU A 210 34.98 -31.23 -21.35
C LEU A 210 35.64 -32.45 -22.03
N ARG A 211 34.87 -33.53 -22.21
CA ARG A 211 35.29 -34.71 -22.97
C ARG A 211 35.47 -34.34 -24.44
N ALA A 212 36.53 -34.85 -25.06
CA ALA A 212 36.73 -34.72 -26.51
C ALA A 212 35.58 -35.39 -27.26
N PRO A 213 35.08 -34.80 -28.36
CA PRO A 213 34.03 -35.41 -29.15
C PRO A 213 34.50 -36.77 -29.69
N LEU A 214 33.71 -37.84 -29.45
CA LEU A 214 33.84 -39.07 -30.23
C LEU A 214 33.52 -38.74 -31.69
N ALA A 215 34.17 -39.44 -32.63
CA ALA A 215 34.20 -39.20 -34.08
C ALA A 215 32.91 -38.61 -34.69
N PRO A 216 33.00 -37.77 -35.75
CA PRO A 216 31.85 -37.05 -36.30
C PRO A 216 30.75 -38.02 -36.74
N THR A 217 29.68 -38.14 -35.95
CA THR A 217 28.47 -38.87 -36.32
C THR A 217 27.71 -38.06 -37.37
N ALA A 218 27.22 -38.74 -38.39
CA ALA A 218 26.77 -38.17 -39.67
C ALA A 218 25.38 -37.49 -39.63
N HIS A 219 24.88 -37.05 -38.47
CA HIS A 219 23.60 -36.33 -38.36
C HIS A 219 23.82 -34.93 -37.77
N PRO A 220 23.90 -33.89 -38.62
CA PRO A 220 24.08 -32.53 -38.16
C PRO A 220 22.76 -31.96 -37.63
N GLY A 221 22.74 -31.60 -36.33
CA GLY A 221 22.21 -30.32 -35.84
C GLY A 221 20.70 -30.12 -35.65
N HIS A 222 19.82 -31.08 -35.95
CA HIS A 222 18.36 -30.88 -35.81
C HIS A 222 17.80 -31.21 -34.42
N ASP A 223 18.37 -32.18 -33.69
CA ASP A 223 17.80 -32.63 -32.42
C ASP A 223 18.06 -31.64 -31.27
N GLY A 224 19.28 -31.11 -31.15
CA GLY A 224 19.62 -30.10 -30.15
C GLY A 224 18.94 -28.74 -30.37
N THR A 225 18.69 -28.37 -31.63
CA THR A 225 17.94 -27.14 -31.94
C THR A 225 16.46 -27.28 -31.57
N MET A 226 15.87 -28.45 -31.79
CA MET A 226 14.50 -28.77 -31.34
C MET A 226 14.40 -28.82 -29.81
N LEU A 227 15.36 -29.45 -29.14
CA LEU A 227 15.36 -29.53 -27.67
C LEU A 227 15.58 -28.15 -27.03
N LEU A 228 16.50 -27.35 -27.59
CA LEU A 228 16.69 -25.95 -27.21
C LEU A 228 15.39 -25.15 -27.36
N ALA A 229 14.72 -25.26 -28.51
CA ALA A 229 13.44 -24.61 -28.74
C ALA A 229 12.38 -25.06 -27.72
N MET A 230 12.30 -26.37 -27.42
CA MET A 230 11.33 -26.92 -26.48
C MET A 230 11.55 -26.43 -25.04
N VAL A 231 12.81 -26.40 -24.56
CA VAL A 231 13.14 -25.90 -23.22
C VAL A 231 12.88 -24.40 -23.11
N LEU A 232 13.16 -23.62 -24.17
CA LEU A 232 12.87 -22.19 -24.20
C LEU A 232 11.37 -21.90 -24.26
N VAL A 233 10.60 -22.70 -25.01
CA VAL A 233 9.12 -22.63 -25.02
C VAL A 233 8.55 -22.97 -23.65
N PHE A 234 9.08 -24.00 -22.98
CA PHE A 234 8.68 -24.32 -21.61
C PHE A 234 8.98 -23.16 -20.65
N ALA A 235 10.18 -22.58 -20.69
CA ALA A 235 10.54 -21.42 -19.88
C ALA A 235 9.61 -20.21 -20.15
N ALA A 236 9.27 -19.98 -21.42
CA ALA A 236 8.34 -18.93 -21.82
C ALA A 236 6.91 -19.20 -21.34
N ALA A 237 6.42 -20.44 -21.43
CA ALA A 237 5.09 -20.82 -20.95
C ALA A 237 4.95 -20.59 -19.45
N VAL A 238 5.94 -21.06 -18.66
CA VAL A 238 6.00 -20.81 -17.21
C VAL A 238 6.03 -19.30 -16.94
N ALA A 239 6.86 -18.54 -17.66
CA ALA A 239 6.94 -17.08 -17.50
C ALA A 239 5.60 -16.37 -17.79
N VAL A 240 4.93 -16.74 -18.87
CA VAL A 240 3.64 -16.17 -19.27
C VAL A 240 2.57 -16.48 -18.22
N GLU A 241 2.47 -17.72 -17.75
CA GLU A 241 1.54 -18.13 -16.70
C GLU A 241 1.77 -17.32 -15.42
N GLN A 242 3.02 -17.17 -14.99
CA GLN A 242 3.37 -16.37 -13.81
C GLN A 242 2.97 -14.90 -13.97
N LEU A 243 3.16 -14.31 -15.15
CA LEU A 243 2.72 -12.95 -15.43
C LEU A 243 1.20 -12.79 -15.39
N PHE A 244 0.45 -13.80 -15.87
CA PHE A 244 -1.02 -13.83 -15.74
C PHE A 244 -1.46 -13.92 -14.28
N ASN A 245 -0.86 -14.81 -13.49
CA ASN A 245 -1.15 -14.96 -12.06
C ASN A 245 -0.90 -13.65 -11.30
N VAL A 246 0.22 -12.97 -11.59
CA VAL A 246 0.53 -11.65 -11.01
C VAL A 246 -0.52 -10.60 -11.39
N ARG A 247 -0.99 -10.58 -12.65
CA ARG A 247 -2.03 -9.65 -13.08
C ARG A 247 -3.37 -9.91 -12.38
N PHE A 248 -3.75 -11.17 -12.25
CA PHE A 248 -4.99 -11.57 -11.58
C PHE A 248 -4.96 -11.24 -10.09
N ASP A 249 -3.87 -11.57 -9.39
CA ASP A 249 -3.75 -11.26 -7.96
C ASP A 249 -3.73 -9.74 -7.68
N ARG A 250 -3.07 -8.95 -8.55
CA ARG A 250 -3.15 -7.48 -8.49
C ARG A 250 -4.58 -6.97 -8.61
N GLY A 251 -5.37 -7.54 -9.54
CA GLY A 251 -6.79 -7.22 -9.69
C GLY A 251 -7.58 -7.49 -8.41
N ARG A 252 -7.37 -8.67 -7.82
CA ARG A 252 -8.02 -9.08 -6.57
C ARG A 252 -7.64 -8.19 -5.38
N GLN A 253 -6.35 -7.91 -5.20
CA GLN A 253 -5.87 -7.03 -4.13
C GLN A 253 -6.39 -5.60 -4.30
N ARG A 254 -6.48 -5.09 -5.53
CA ARG A 254 -7.06 -3.77 -5.81
C ARG A 254 -8.53 -3.70 -5.41
N LEU A 255 -9.32 -4.71 -5.77
CA LEU A 255 -10.73 -4.79 -5.38
C LEU A 255 -10.90 -4.87 -3.86
N PHE A 256 -10.09 -5.68 -3.18
CA PHE A 256 -10.12 -5.78 -1.72
C PHE A 256 -9.79 -4.45 -1.05
N ARG A 257 -8.73 -3.76 -1.51
CA ARG A 257 -8.37 -2.43 -1.01
C ARG A 257 -9.45 -1.40 -1.31
N GLN A 258 -10.05 -1.43 -2.50
CA GLN A 258 -11.18 -0.56 -2.85
C GLN A 258 -12.36 -0.77 -1.90
N GLY A 259 -12.70 -2.02 -1.59
CA GLY A 259 -13.72 -2.34 -0.58
C GLY A 259 -13.40 -1.73 0.79
N LEU A 260 -12.17 -1.88 1.28
CA LEU A 260 -11.74 -1.29 2.56
C LEU A 260 -11.77 0.24 2.54
N THR A 261 -11.32 0.88 1.45
CA THR A 261 -11.39 2.34 1.31
C THR A 261 -12.83 2.86 1.26
N MET A 262 -13.75 2.10 0.66
CA MET A 262 -15.18 2.44 0.64
C MET A 262 -15.79 2.33 2.04
N LEU A 263 -15.40 1.32 2.84
CA LEU A 263 -15.85 1.19 4.23
C LEU A 263 -15.42 2.37 5.11
N ARG A 264 -14.33 3.05 4.77
CA ARG A 264 -13.85 4.24 5.47
C ARG A 264 -14.31 5.56 4.87
N ALA A 265 -15.16 5.54 3.83
CA ALA A 265 -15.54 6.72 3.07
C ALA A 265 -14.35 7.55 2.53
N SER A 266 -13.15 6.96 2.43
CA SER A 266 -11.96 7.70 1.99
C SER A 266 -12.04 7.96 0.49
N ASN A 267 -12.02 9.24 0.09
CA ASN A 267 -11.99 9.66 -1.32
C ASN A 267 -10.63 9.39 -2.02
N THR A 268 -9.70 8.71 -1.35
CA THR A 268 -8.37 8.41 -1.87
C THR A 268 -8.45 7.37 -3.00
N SER A 269 -8.45 7.85 -4.24
CA SER A 269 -8.28 7.00 -5.42
C SER A 269 -6.94 6.26 -5.36
N LEU A 270 -6.95 4.93 -5.39
CA LEU A 270 -5.73 4.11 -5.38
C LEU A 270 -5.03 4.21 -6.74
N THR A 271 -3.79 4.71 -6.73
CA THR A 271 -2.90 4.82 -7.90
C THR A 271 -1.65 3.96 -7.67
N PRO A 272 -0.89 3.59 -8.72
CA PRO A 272 0.37 2.85 -8.56
C PRO A 272 1.38 3.52 -7.61
N ALA A 273 1.40 4.86 -7.59
CA ALA A 273 2.24 5.62 -6.65
C ALA A 273 1.78 5.43 -5.19
N LYS A 274 0.46 5.42 -4.94
CA LYS A 274 -0.09 5.14 -3.61
C LYS A 274 0.12 3.68 -3.19
N ASP A 275 0.11 2.73 -4.12
CA ASP A 275 0.45 1.33 -3.82
C ASP A 275 1.90 1.18 -3.33
N ALA A 276 2.85 1.90 -3.93
CA ALA A 276 4.22 1.94 -3.45
C ALA A 276 4.32 2.58 -2.05
N GLN A 277 3.57 3.66 -1.82
CA GLN A 277 3.50 4.30 -0.50
C GLN A 277 2.91 3.37 0.57
N LEU A 278 1.83 2.63 0.27
CA LEU A 278 1.25 1.62 1.15
C LEU A 278 2.26 0.53 1.52
N ALA A 279 2.98 -0.02 0.54
CA ALA A 279 3.99 -1.04 0.79
C ALA A 279 5.13 -0.52 1.68
N LEU A 280 5.52 0.75 1.54
CA LEU A 280 6.55 1.35 2.37
C LEU A 280 6.08 1.66 3.79
N ILE A 281 4.87 2.19 3.95
CA ILE A 281 4.25 2.32 5.28
C ILE A 281 4.19 0.95 5.95
N ALA A 282 3.80 -0.10 5.22
CA ALA A 282 3.74 -1.48 5.69
C ALA A 282 5.10 -2.04 6.12
N ASP A 283 6.17 -1.68 5.40
CA ASP A 283 7.54 -2.10 5.74
C ASP A 283 8.09 -1.38 6.98
N HIS A 284 7.56 -0.19 7.27
CA HIS A 284 7.99 0.67 8.38
C HIS A 284 6.95 0.76 9.51
N LEU A 285 5.88 -0.06 9.50
CA LEU A 285 4.76 0.12 10.41
C LEU A 285 5.19 0.05 11.88
N ASP A 286 6.05 -0.91 12.24
CA ASP A 286 6.58 -1.01 13.61
C ASP A 286 7.38 0.25 14.02
N GLU A 287 8.06 0.92 13.08
CA GLU A 287 8.76 2.18 13.35
C GLU A 287 7.79 3.36 13.48
N LEU A 288 6.63 3.29 12.80
CA LEU A 288 5.59 4.33 12.78
C LEU A 288 4.62 4.23 13.97
N LEU A 289 4.42 3.03 14.51
CA LEU A 289 3.65 2.78 15.73
C LEU A 289 4.47 3.11 16.98
N ARG A 290 4.91 4.37 17.08
CA ARG A 290 5.52 4.91 18.29
C ARG A 290 4.85 6.22 18.69
N PRO A 291 4.57 6.46 19.98
CA PRO A 291 3.81 7.63 20.42
C PRO A 291 4.40 8.97 19.95
N ASP A 292 5.73 9.07 19.85
CA ASP A 292 6.46 10.27 19.42
C ASP A 292 6.22 10.67 17.95
N LEU A 293 5.73 9.74 17.12
CA LEU A 293 5.43 10.00 15.70
C LEU A 293 3.96 10.26 15.42
N LEU A 294 3.08 9.99 16.40
CA LEU A 294 1.62 10.12 16.26
C LEU A 294 1.17 11.52 16.69
N THR A 295 1.76 12.57 16.12
CA THR A 295 1.46 13.95 16.49
C THR A 295 0.01 14.32 16.17
N LEU A 296 -0.66 15.00 17.10
CA LEU A 296 -2.03 15.47 16.93
C LEU A 296 -2.06 16.98 16.63
N TYR A 297 -2.90 17.33 15.67
CA TYR A 297 -3.39 18.69 15.47
C TYR A 297 -4.86 18.67 15.87
N PHE A 298 -5.34 19.74 16.47
CA PHE A 298 -6.71 19.84 16.95
C PHE A 298 -7.46 20.89 16.14
N GLN A 299 -8.58 20.50 15.54
CA GLN A 299 -9.45 21.44 14.84
C GLN A 299 -10.65 21.82 15.74
N PRO A 300 -10.85 23.11 16.00
CA PRO A 300 -11.98 23.56 16.81
C PRO A 300 -13.35 23.36 16.13
N ILE A 301 -14.29 22.85 16.90
CA ILE A 301 -15.72 22.77 16.64
C ILE A 301 -16.41 23.75 17.60
N ALA A 302 -17.17 24.69 17.09
CA ALA A 302 -17.77 25.75 17.89
C ALA A 302 -19.29 25.68 17.87
N ASN A 303 -19.91 25.65 19.05
CA ASN A 303 -21.34 25.92 19.19
C ASN A 303 -21.56 27.42 19.38
N LEU A 304 -22.09 28.07 18.35
CA LEU A 304 -22.20 29.53 18.29
C LEU A 304 -23.34 30.06 19.17
N ARG A 305 -24.30 29.23 19.56
CA ARG A 305 -25.36 29.61 20.49
C ARG A 305 -24.88 29.58 21.94
N THR A 306 -24.14 28.55 22.34
CA THR A 306 -23.70 28.38 23.73
C THR A 306 -22.29 28.94 23.99
N GLY A 307 -21.52 29.22 22.95
CA GLY A 307 -20.12 29.62 23.04
C GLY A 307 -19.18 28.46 23.42
N THR A 308 -19.68 27.22 23.47
CA THR A 308 -18.87 26.05 23.83
C THR A 308 -17.98 25.61 22.68
N LEU A 309 -16.81 25.07 23.02
CA LEU A 309 -15.79 24.61 22.08
C LEU A 309 -15.46 23.15 22.33
N HIS A 310 -15.34 22.40 21.24
CA HIS A 310 -14.78 21.06 21.19
C HIS A 310 -13.60 21.03 20.23
N LEU A 311 -12.72 20.04 20.36
CA LEU A 311 -11.50 19.94 19.57
C LEU A 311 -11.39 18.56 18.92
N GLU A 312 -11.45 18.49 17.59
CA GLU A 312 -11.23 17.23 16.88
C GLU A 312 -9.75 16.92 16.73
N GLY A 313 -9.31 15.78 17.23
CA GLY A 313 -7.95 15.27 17.13
C GLY A 313 -7.66 14.68 15.75
N LEU A 314 -6.85 15.39 14.97
CA LEU A 314 -6.43 15.03 13.62
C LEU A 314 -4.97 14.58 13.60
N LEU A 315 -4.76 13.32 13.24
CA LEU A 315 -3.43 12.74 13.17
C LEU A 315 -2.57 13.40 12.08
N ARG A 316 -1.30 13.69 12.41
CA ARG A 316 -0.27 14.18 11.50
C ARG A 316 0.99 13.34 11.71
N LEU A 317 1.30 12.48 10.73
CA LEU A 317 2.50 11.64 10.76
C LEU A 317 3.58 12.21 9.86
N SER A 318 4.81 12.23 10.38
CA SER A 318 6.00 12.48 9.58
C SER A 318 7.09 11.50 9.95
N HIS A 319 7.85 11.04 8.95
CA HIS A 319 8.93 10.09 9.16
C HIS A 319 10.21 10.58 8.47
N ARG A 320 11.35 10.51 9.17
CA ARG A 320 12.64 11.07 8.70
C ARG A 320 13.05 10.64 7.29
N ARG A 321 12.71 9.40 6.88
CA ARG A 321 13.06 8.85 5.56
C ARG A 321 11.93 8.91 4.55
N LEU A 322 10.67 8.90 4.99
CA LEU A 322 9.50 8.83 4.10
C LEU A 322 8.85 10.20 3.87
N GLY A 323 9.24 11.22 4.65
CA GLY A 323 8.60 12.53 4.64
C GLY A 323 7.23 12.50 5.33
N PRO A 324 6.32 13.42 4.98
CA PRO A 324 4.96 13.42 5.49
C PRO A 324 4.19 12.20 5.00
N ILE A 325 3.47 11.54 5.90
CA ILE A 325 2.68 10.34 5.59
C ILE A 325 1.20 10.72 5.60
N ASN A 326 0.47 10.31 4.56
CA ASN A 326 -0.97 10.50 4.51
C ASN A 326 -1.64 9.60 5.58
N PRO A 327 -2.38 10.18 6.56
CA PRO A 327 -3.05 9.41 7.61
C PRO A 327 -4.00 8.33 7.07
N GLU A 328 -4.75 8.59 5.99
CA GLU A 328 -5.69 7.61 5.41
C GLU A 328 -4.96 6.34 4.92
N LEU A 329 -3.82 6.52 4.25
CA LEU A 329 -2.99 5.40 3.80
C LEU A 329 -2.36 4.66 4.99
N PHE A 330 -1.96 5.40 6.03
CA PHE A 330 -1.41 4.82 7.25
C PHE A 330 -2.44 3.95 7.99
N PHE A 331 -3.64 4.46 8.21
CA PHE A 331 -4.73 3.67 8.79
C PHE A 331 -5.04 2.46 7.92
N LEU A 332 -4.99 2.56 6.58
CA LEU A 332 -5.30 1.44 5.68
C LEU A 332 -4.29 0.31 5.84
N VAL A 333 -3.02 0.66 5.99
CA VAL A 333 -1.98 -0.32 6.31
C VAL A 333 -2.18 -0.93 7.69
N CYS A 334 -2.54 -0.13 8.70
CA CYS A 334 -2.82 -0.68 10.04
C CYS A 334 -3.91 -1.75 9.98
N GLU A 335 -5.00 -1.51 9.25
CA GLU A 335 -6.07 -2.48 9.07
C GLU A 335 -5.64 -3.72 8.29
N LEU A 336 -4.93 -3.54 7.18
CA LEU A 336 -4.39 -4.64 6.39
C LEU A 336 -3.39 -5.51 7.17
N GLN A 337 -2.80 -5.00 8.24
CA GLN A 337 -1.87 -5.73 9.12
C GLN A 337 -2.48 -6.11 10.48
N GLY A 338 -3.77 -5.88 10.70
CA GLY A 338 -4.44 -6.23 11.97
C GLY A 338 -3.98 -5.38 13.16
N ARG A 339 -3.51 -4.16 12.92
CA ARG A 339 -2.96 -3.21 13.90
C ARG A 339 -3.93 -2.07 14.26
N THR A 340 -5.18 -2.14 13.80
CA THR A 340 -6.20 -1.09 14.01
C THR A 340 -6.43 -0.75 15.48
N ALA A 341 -6.71 -1.76 16.32
CA ALA A 341 -6.96 -1.51 17.73
C ALA A 341 -5.74 -0.97 18.49
N GLU A 342 -4.53 -1.36 18.05
CA GLU A 342 -3.28 -0.84 18.63
C GLU A 342 -3.11 0.65 18.32
N VAL A 343 -3.26 1.05 17.06
CA VAL A 343 -3.10 2.44 16.66
C VAL A 343 -4.18 3.36 17.22
N ASP A 344 -5.44 2.92 17.25
CA ASP A 344 -6.55 3.70 17.81
C ASP A 344 -6.32 3.99 19.30
N ARG A 345 -5.90 2.97 20.08
CA ARG A 345 -5.61 3.13 21.51
C ARG A 345 -4.43 4.06 21.77
N MET A 346 -3.40 4.00 20.93
CA MET A 346 -2.27 4.93 21.02
C MET A 346 -2.69 6.37 20.75
N ILE A 347 -3.52 6.60 19.72
CA ILE A 347 -4.05 7.93 19.38
C ILE A 347 -4.95 8.45 20.50
N LEU A 348 -5.84 7.61 21.03
CA LEU A 348 -6.70 7.95 22.17
C LEU A 348 -5.87 8.32 23.40
N CYS A 349 -4.87 7.52 23.78
CA CYS A 349 -3.98 7.86 24.89
C CYS A 349 -3.30 9.22 24.69
N ASN A 350 -2.78 9.50 23.49
CA ASN A 350 -2.15 10.78 23.19
C ASN A 350 -3.14 11.95 23.30
N ALA A 351 -4.34 11.80 22.74
CA ALA A 351 -5.38 12.83 22.82
C ALA A 351 -5.82 13.09 24.27
N LEU A 352 -5.97 12.02 25.06
CA LEU A 352 -6.31 12.10 26.48
C LEU A 352 -5.18 12.72 27.31
N ASP A 353 -3.91 12.46 27.01
CA ASP A 353 -2.77 13.10 27.67
C ASP A 353 -2.80 14.63 27.45
N HIS A 354 -3.10 15.07 26.23
CA HIS A 354 -3.30 16.49 25.93
C HIS A 354 -4.52 17.09 26.65
N ALA A 355 -5.67 16.40 26.63
CA ALA A 355 -6.87 16.86 27.32
C ALA A 355 -6.63 17.00 28.84
N SER A 356 -5.94 16.03 29.46
CA SER A 356 -5.57 16.07 30.87
C SER A 356 -4.63 17.24 31.19
N GLN A 357 -3.65 17.48 30.32
CA GLN A 357 -2.75 18.63 30.45
C GLN A 357 -3.52 19.96 30.43
N TRP A 358 -4.44 20.14 29.48
CA TRP A 358 -5.23 21.38 29.37
C TRP A 358 -6.19 21.54 30.55
N HIS A 359 -6.78 20.44 31.02
CA HIS A 359 -7.60 20.43 32.24
C HIS A 359 -6.79 20.90 33.45
N GLY A 360 -5.56 20.40 33.63
CA GLY A 360 -4.65 20.83 34.69
C GLY A 360 -4.19 22.29 34.59
N MET A 361 -4.28 22.90 33.40
CA MET A 361 -4.01 24.33 33.18
C MET A 361 -5.25 25.21 33.43
N GLY A 362 -6.39 24.64 33.85
CA GLY A 362 -7.64 25.38 34.02
C GLY A 362 -8.33 25.74 32.70
N GLN A 363 -7.97 25.06 31.61
CA GLN A 363 -8.52 25.26 30.27
C GLN A 363 -9.15 23.95 29.75
N PRO A 364 -10.19 23.43 30.42
CA PRO A 364 -10.82 22.18 30.00
C PRO A 364 -11.41 22.33 28.59
N ALA A 365 -11.04 21.41 27.70
CA ALA A 365 -11.61 21.31 26.37
C ALA A 365 -11.99 19.85 26.09
N ALA A 366 -13.23 19.63 25.66
CA ALA A 366 -13.67 18.32 25.23
C ALA A 366 -13.09 18.02 23.83
N ILE A 367 -12.63 16.78 23.65
CA ILE A 367 -11.98 16.33 22.43
C ILE A 367 -12.85 15.31 21.69
N SER A 368 -12.77 15.30 20.37
CA SER A 368 -13.28 14.24 19.51
C SER A 368 -12.13 13.45 18.92
N VAL A 369 -12.25 12.11 18.88
CA VAL A 369 -11.25 11.23 18.27
C VAL A 369 -11.91 10.19 17.37
N ASN A 370 -11.43 10.09 16.14
CA ASN A 370 -11.85 9.07 15.19
C ASN A 370 -11.45 7.67 15.65
N VAL A 371 -12.37 6.71 15.57
CA VAL A 371 -12.16 5.30 15.96
C VAL A 371 -12.70 4.35 14.90
N ALA A 372 -11.98 3.27 14.65
CA ALA A 372 -12.43 2.25 13.71
C ALA A 372 -13.45 1.29 14.35
N PRO A 373 -14.40 0.73 13.56
CA PRO A 373 -15.41 -0.22 14.06
C PRO A 373 -14.84 -1.41 14.81
N GLY A 374 -13.75 -1.99 14.29
CA GLY A 374 -13.12 -3.16 14.90
C GLY A 374 -12.56 -2.89 16.30
N THR A 375 -12.17 -1.65 16.59
CA THR A 375 -11.70 -1.24 17.92
C THR A 375 -12.88 -1.09 18.87
N LEU A 376 -13.96 -0.44 18.43
CA LEU A 376 -15.14 -0.20 19.25
C LEU A 376 -15.88 -1.49 19.60
N LEU A 377 -15.91 -2.46 18.67
CA LEU A 377 -16.50 -3.79 18.88
C LEU A 377 -15.67 -4.70 19.81
N ALA A 378 -14.44 -4.34 20.16
CA ALA A 378 -13.65 -5.15 21.08
C ALA A 378 -14.30 -5.14 22.48
N CYS A 379 -14.52 -6.33 23.05
CA CYS A 379 -15.30 -6.48 24.29
C CYS A 379 -14.71 -5.72 25.49
N ASP A 380 -13.41 -5.47 25.51
CA ASP A 380 -12.71 -4.76 26.58
C ASP A 380 -12.65 -3.24 26.37
N PHE A 381 -13.03 -2.72 25.21
CA PHE A 381 -12.75 -1.34 24.81
C PHE A 381 -13.40 -0.29 25.72
N ALA A 382 -14.71 -0.42 26.00
CA ALA A 382 -15.42 0.54 26.85
C ALA A 382 -14.85 0.58 28.28
N ALA A 383 -14.54 -0.58 28.86
CA ALA A 383 -13.93 -0.68 30.19
C ALA A 383 -12.51 -0.10 30.20
N TRP A 384 -11.71 -0.40 29.17
CA TRP A 384 -10.38 0.16 28.99
C TRP A 384 -10.42 1.69 28.89
N LEU A 385 -11.30 2.23 28.06
CA LEU A 385 -11.38 3.68 27.83
C LEU A 385 -11.82 4.43 29.09
N SER A 386 -12.79 3.88 29.83
CA SER A 386 -13.22 4.41 31.12
C SER A 386 -12.07 4.46 32.13
N ALA A 387 -11.24 3.41 32.19
CA ALA A 387 -10.06 3.37 33.04
C ALA A 387 -9.00 4.41 32.62
N GLU A 388 -8.79 4.62 31.32
CA GLU A 388 -7.84 5.62 30.82
C GLU A 388 -8.27 7.07 31.09
N LEU A 389 -9.57 7.36 31.05
CA LEU A 389 -10.14 8.65 31.47
C LEU A 389 -9.95 8.85 32.98
N ALA A 390 -10.34 7.87 33.79
CA ALA A 390 -10.22 7.93 35.24
C ALA A 390 -8.75 8.11 35.70
N ARG A 391 -7.81 7.39 35.07
CA ARG A 391 -6.37 7.51 35.34
C ARG A 391 -5.83 8.93 35.14
N ARG A 392 -6.47 9.71 34.27
CA ARG A 392 -6.10 11.09 33.93
C ARG A 392 -6.94 12.15 34.63
N GLY A 393 -7.88 11.74 35.48
CA GLY A 393 -8.82 12.64 36.15
C GLY A 393 -9.74 13.37 35.17
N LEU A 394 -9.99 12.80 33.99
CA LEU A 394 -10.88 13.39 32.99
C LEU A 394 -12.31 12.88 33.21
N PRO A 395 -13.31 13.77 33.17
CA PRO A 395 -14.70 13.33 33.16
C PRO A 395 -15.03 12.69 31.81
N GLU A 396 -16.07 11.87 31.77
CA GLU A 396 -16.40 11.04 30.60
C GLU A 396 -16.83 11.90 29.39
N HIS A 397 -17.48 13.03 29.65
CA HIS A 397 -17.83 14.03 28.63
C HIS A 397 -16.64 14.82 28.06
N ALA A 398 -15.41 14.62 28.57
CA ALA A 398 -14.21 15.21 27.99
C ALA A 398 -13.82 14.55 26.67
N LEU A 399 -14.36 13.37 26.34
CA LEU A 399 -14.10 12.65 25.12
C LEU A 399 -15.39 12.33 24.36
N ARG A 400 -15.33 12.52 23.04
CA ARG A 400 -16.28 11.98 22.08
C ARG A 400 -15.54 11.08 21.10
N LEU A 401 -16.18 9.99 20.72
CA LEU A 401 -15.69 9.11 19.66
C LEU A 401 -16.41 9.44 18.37
N GLU A 402 -15.66 9.52 17.28
CA GLU A 402 -16.19 9.75 15.94
C GLU A 402 -16.03 8.49 15.09
N MET A 403 -17.09 8.14 14.37
CA MET A 403 -17.10 6.95 13.52
C MET A 403 -17.96 7.21 12.28
N THR A 404 -17.44 6.85 11.10
CA THR A 404 -18.11 7.15 9.83
C THR A 404 -19.43 6.39 9.68
N GLU A 405 -20.40 7.02 9.00
CA GLU A 405 -21.74 6.48 8.74
C GLU A 405 -21.73 5.02 8.23
N HIS A 406 -20.94 4.75 7.17
CA HIS A 406 -20.85 3.40 6.58
C HIS A 406 -20.33 2.37 7.58
N ALA A 407 -19.37 2.75 8.42
CA ALA A 407 -18.80 1.89 9.44
C ALA A 407 -19.84 1.48 10.49
N ILE A 408 -20.70 2.41 10.90
CA ILE A 408 -21.78 2.13 11.85
C ILE A 408 -22.80 1.17 11.22
N ILE A 409 -23.28 1.49 10.01
CA ILE A 409 -24.34 0.73 9.34
C ILE A 409 -23.87 -0.68 8.96
N ALA A 410 -22.64 -0.84 8.46
CA ALA A 410 -22.12 -2.14 8.03
C ALA A 410 -21.87 -3.12 9.20
N SER A 411 -21.73 -2.62 10.43
CA SER A 411 -21.37 -3.43 11.60
C SER A 411 -22.56 -4.11 12.28
N GLY A 412 -23.79 -3.76 11.91
CA GLY A 412 -25.01 -4.44 12.35
C GLY A 412 -25.29 -4.35 13.87
N PRO A 413 -26.08 -5.30 14.43
CA PRO A 413 -26.57 -5.22 15.81
C PRO A 413 -25.48 -5.18 16.90
N GLY A 414 -24.32 -5.78 16.65
CA GLY A 414 -23.20 -5.76 17.60
C GLY A 414 -22.67 -4.36 17.87
N MET A 415 -22.78 -3.46 16.88
CA MET A 415 -22.36 -2.07 17.02
C MET A 415 -23.27 -1.30 17.99
N SER A 416 -24.58 -1.47 17.89
CA SER A 416 -25.53 -0.83 18.80
C SER A 416 -25.28 -1.24 20.25
N GLN A 417 -24.96 -2.51 20.51
CA GLN A 417 -24.61 -2.97 21.85
C GLN A 417 -23.32 -2.32 22.36
N ALA A 418 -22.27 -2.28 21.54
CA ALA A 418 -20.99 -1.71 21.93
C ALA A 418 -21.10 -0.19 22.21
N MET A 419 -21.85 0.54 21.38
CA MET A 419 -22.16 1.95 21.63
C MET A 419 -23.03 2.14 22.88
N GLY A 420 -23.99 1.25 23.14
CA GLY A 420 -24.78 1.26 24.38
C GLY A 420 -23.93 1.07 25.65
N HIS A 421 -22.87 0.27 25.59
CA HIS A 421 -21.91 0.16 26.70
C HIS A 421 -21.11 1.45 26.93
N LEU A 422 -20.74 2.16 25.85
CA LEU A 422 -20.06 3.46 25.95
C LEU A 422 -21.00 4.55 26.48
N ASP A 423 -22.24 4.59 26.00
CA ASP A 423 -23.26 5.52 26.46
C ASP A 423 -23.58 5.32 27.95
N SER A 424 -23.69 4.05 28.40
CA SER A 424 -23.84 3.71 29.82
C SER A 424 -22.64 4.15 30.67
N ALA A 425 -21.47 4.30 30.07
CA ALA A 425 -20.27 4.84 30.70
C ALA A 425 -20.15 6.36 30.54
N GLY A 426 -21.12 7.05 29.93
CA GLY A 426 -21.09 8.51 29.70
C GLY A 426 -20.16 8.96 28.58
N ILE A 427 -19.70 8.04 27.73
CA ILE A 427 -18.83 8.34 26.58
C ILE A 427 -19.68 8.38 25.33
N HIS A 428 -19.71 9.55 24.69
CA HIS A 428 -20.58 9.79 23.55
C HIS A 428 -19.95 9.39 22.22
N VAL A 429 -20.76 8.80 21.34
CA VAL A 429 -20.39 8.49 19.96
C VAL A 429 -21.12 9.42 19.00
N VAL A 430 -20.38 10.02 18.08
CA VAL A 430 -20.88 10.90 17.03
C VAL A 430 -20.69 10.22 15.68
N MET A 431 -21.74 10.21 14.86
CA MET A 431 -21.66 9.70 13.51
C MET A 431 -21.01 10.73 12.60
N ASP A 432 -19.90 10.35 11.97
CA ASP A 432 -19.13 11.18 11.06
C ASP A 432 -19.50 10.94 9.58
N ASP A 433 -19.17 11.89 8.70
CA ASP A 433 -19.45 11.85 7.26
C ASP A 433 -20.93 11.63 6.89
N PHE A 434 -21.88 12.09 7.73
CA PHE A 434 -23.30 11.88 7.49
C PHE A 434 -23.72 12.49 6.14
N GLY A 435 -24.33 11.66 5.28
CA GLY A 435 -24.84 12.03 3.97
C GLY A 435 -23.80 12.01 2.83
N ALA A 436 -22.57 11.55 3.09
CA ALA A 436 -21.62 11.17 2.05
C ALA A 436 -21.98 9.81 1.39
N GLY A 437 -22.85 9.01 2.03
CA GLY A 437 -23.24 7.66 1.64
C GLY A 437 -24.74 7.41 1.46
N TYR A 438 -25.13 6.14 1.56
CA TYR A 438 -26.54 5.71 1.58
C TYR A 438 -27.10 5.72 3.00
N SER A 439 -27.64 6.85 3.44
CA SER A 439 -28.23 6.97 4.78
C SER A 439 -29.56 6.24 4.89
N SER A 440 -29.57 5.15 5.66
CA SER A 440 -30.83 4.56 6.12
C SER A 440 -31.29 5.31 7.36
N LEU A 441 -32.11 6.35 7.17
CA LEU A 441 -32.72 7.13 8.27
C LEU A 441 -33.45 6.24 9.29
N GLY A 442 -33.96 5.09 8.86
CA GLY A 442 -34.58 4.11 9.75
C GLY A 442 -33.59 3.50 10.74
N VAL A 443 -32.34 3.23 10.32
CA VAL A 443 -31.29 2.71 11.22
C VAL A 443 -30.86 3.79 12.21
N LEU A 444 -30.79 5.05 11.77
CA LEU A 444 -30.37 6.17 12.61
C LEU A 444 -31.18 6.29 13.90
N ALA A 445 -32.49 6.01 13.85
CA ALA A 445 -33.39 6.11 14.99
C ALA A 445 -33.10 5.08 16.11
N ASP A 446 -32.46 3.96 15.78
CA ASP A 446 -32.17 2.86 16.72
C ASP A 446 -30.73 2.91 17.27
N LEU A 447 -29.90 3.85 16.80
CA LEU A 447 -28.50 3.93 17.20
C LEU A 447 -28.33 4.80 18.46
N PRO A 448 -27.62 4.33 19.50
CA PRO A 448 -27.27 5.12 20.68
C PRO A 448 -26.11 6.07 20.38
N ILE A 449 -26.34 7.03 19.48
CA ILE A 449 -25.40 8.10 19.13
C ILE A 449 -25.87 9.42 19.75
N SER A 450 -24.93 10.32 20.04
CA SER A 450 -25.24 11.64 20.60
C SER A 450 -25.40 12.73 19.55
N GLY A 451 -24.98 12.46 18.30
CA GLY A 451 -24.98 13.47 17.26
C GLY A 451 -24.47 12.98 15.91
N ILE A 452 -24.61 13.87 14.92
CA ILE A 452 -24.18 13.67 13.54
C ILE A 452 -23.29 14.85 13.09
N LYS A 453 -22.22 14.55 12.35
CA LYS A 453 -21.41 15.52 11.61
C LYS A 453 -21.80 15.44 10.14
N CYS A 454 -22.38 16.52 9.63
CA CYS A 454 -22.76 16.64 8.22
C CYS A 454 -21.53 16.98 7.39
N ASP A 455 -21.22 16.13 6.43
CA ASP A 455 -20.07 16.32 5.55
C ASP A 455 -20.17 17.64 4.76
N ARG A 456 -19.01 18.18 4.38
CA ARG A 456 -18.91 19.40 3.58
C ARG A 456 -19.71 19.33 2.27
N LEU A 457 -19.99 18.13 1.75
CA LEU A 457 -20.87 17.94 0.60
C LEU A 457 -22.25 18.56 0.78
N PHE A 458 -22.73 18.87 1.99
CA PHE A 458 -23.97 19.65 2.17
C PHE A 458 -23.82 21.12 1.75
N LEU A 459 -22.64 21.70 1.97
CA LEU A 459 -22.36 23.12 1.70
C LEU A 459 -22.03 23.44 0.25
N ARG A 460 -21.75 22.43 -0.60
CA ARG A 460 -21.33 22.66 -2.00
C ARG A 460 -22.35 23.50 -2.78
N ARG A 461 -22.02 24.77 -3.08
CA ARG A 461 -22.91 25.75 -3.75
C ARG A 461 -24.21 26.02 -2.97
N VAL A 462 -24.20 25.84 -1.65
CA VAL A 462 -25.39 26.04 -0.81
C VAL A 462 -26.03 27.44 -0.93
N PRO A 463 -25.30 28.55 -1.18
CA PRO A 463 -25.96 29.84 -1.25
C PRO A 463 -26.91 30.00 -2.44
N GLN A 464 -26.63 29.32 -3.55
CA GLN A 464 -27.46 29.38 -4.76
C GLN A 464 -28.42 28.20 -4.91
N ASP A 465 -28.34 27.20 -4.02
CA ASP A 465 -29.07 25.94 -4.14
C ASP A 465 -30.12 25.80 -3.01
N LEU A 466 -31.35 26.25 -3.31
CA LEU A 466 -32.48 26.18 -2.39
C LEU A 466 -32.79 24.75 -1.92
N ARG A 467 -32.47 23.72 -2.72
CA ARG A 467 -32.66 22.32 -2.33
C ARG A 467 -31.69 21.92 -1.24
N ARG A 468 -30.44 22.36 -1.31
CA ARG A 468 -29.43 22.13 -0.25
C ARG A 468 -29.78 22.85 1.04
N GLN A 469 -30.28 24.08 0.94
CA GLN A 469 -30.77 24.80 2.11
C GLN A 469 -31.97 24.09 2.76
N ALA A 470 -32.90 23.57 1.95
CA ALA A 470 -34.01 22.76 2.46
C ALA A 470 -33.52 21.47 3.12
N LEU A 471 -32.53 20.80 2.52
CA LEU A 471 -31.91 19.60 3.10
C LEU A 471 -31.31 19.88 4.48
N LEU A 472 -30.53 20.95 4.65
CA LEU A 472 -29.99 21.35 5.95
C LEU A 472 -31.10 21.59 7.00
N ARG A 473 -32.19 22.28 6.62
CA ARG A 473 -33.35 22.47 7.50
C ARG A 473 -34.01 21.16 7.92
N HIS A 474 -34.15 20.22 6.99
CA HIS A 474 -34.71 18.90 7.29
C HIS A 474 -33.81 18.08 8.22
N VAL A 475 -32.50 18.09 7.99
CA VAL A 475 -31.53 17.43 8.88
C VAL A 475 -31.58 18.05 10.28
N ALA A 476 -31.66 19.37 10.39
CA ALA A 476 -31.77 20.06 11.68
C ALA A 476 -33.09 19.75 12.42
N ALA A 477 -34.20 19.64 11.69
CA ALA A 477 -35.50 19.26 12.26
C ALA A 477 -35.48 17.81 12.76
N MET A 478 -35.06 16.87 11.89
CA MET A 478 -34.95 15.45 12.22
C MET A 478 -34.04 15.22 13.43
N SER A 479 -32.87 15.85 13.44
CA SER A 479 -31.91 15.67 14.55
C SER A 479 -32.48 16.17 15.87
N ARG A 480 -33.26 17.26 15.85
CA ARG A 480 -33.95 17.77 17.05
C ARG A 480 -35.02 16.81 17.56
N GLU A 481 -35.77 16.18 16.65
CA GLU A 481 -36.78 15.16 17.00
C GLU A 481 -36.13 13.90 17.59
N LEU A 482 -34.94 13.53 17.10
CA LEU A 482 -34.15 12.40 17.61
C LEU A 482 -33.26 12.74 18.82
N GLY A 483 -33.23 14.00 19.27
CA GLY A 483 -32.36 14.43 20.37
C GLY A 483 -30.86 14.46 20.03
N LEU A 484 -30.52 14.50 18.74
CA LEU A 484 -29.15 14.47 18.22
C LEU A 484 -28.57 15.88 18.05
N HIS A 485 -27.31 16.06 18.44
CA HIS A 485 -26.54 17.25 18.09
C HIS A 485 -26.12 17.21 16.61
N VAL A 486 -26.18 18.35 15.93
CA VAL A 486 -25.73 18.48 14.55
C VAL A 486 -24.52 19.39 14.47
N ILE A 487 -23.47 18.92 13.81
CA ILE A 487 -22.30 19.70 13.43
C ILE A 487 -22.26 19.77 11.91
N VAL A 488 -22.00 20.93 11.33
CA VAL A 488 -21.74 21.05 9.88
C VAL A 488 -20.26 21.32 9.64
N GLU A 489 -19.66 20.47 8.82
CA GLU A 489 -18.24 20.54 8.49
C GLU A 489 -17.95 21.37 7.23
N GLY A 490 -16.71 21.85 7.16
CA GLY A 490 -16.19 22.54 6.00
C GLY A 490 -16.79 23.93 5.75
N VAL A 491 -17.29 24.60 6.79
CA VAL A 491 -17.74 26.00 6.70
C VAL A 491 -16.54 26.92 6.42
N GLU A 492 -16.52 27.57 5.25
CA GLU A 492 -15.39 28.40 4.82
C GLU A 492 -15.77 29.85 4.55
N THR A 493 -17.05 30.16 4.36
CA THR A 493 -17.52 31.50 4.02
C THR A 493 -18.58 32.01 5.00
N ALA A 494 -18.63 33.32 5.19
CA ALA A 494 -19.66 33.96 6.01
C ALA A 494 -21.09 33.69 5.50
N GLU A 495 -21.25 33.46 4.19
CA GLU A 495 -22.54 33.13 3.59
C GLU A 495 -22.99 31.71 3.95
N GLU A 496 -22.10 30.71 3.85
CA GLU A 496 -22.36 29.35 4.33
C GLU A 496 -22.72 29.35 5.81
N LEU A 497 -21.97 30.09 6.64
CA LEU A 497 -22.23 30.23 8.07
C LEU A 497 -23.66 30.72 8.36
N ARG A 498 -24.09 31.78 7.68
CA ARG A 498 -25.43 32.34 7.88
C ARG A 498 -26.52 31.34 7.50
N ILE A 499 -26.34 30.62 6.40
CA ILE A 499 -27.30 29.61 5.94
C ILE A 499 -27.38 28.44 6.93
N VAL A 500 -26.25 27.98 7.46
CA VAL A 500 -26.20 26.93 8.48
C VAL A 500 -26.93 27.38 9.76
N ALA A 501 -26.65 28.60 10.24
CA ALA A 501 -27.31 29.17 11.41
C ALA A 501 -28.83 29.35 11.20
N GLN A 502 -29.25 29.86 10.04
CA GLN A 502 -30.66 30.00 9.65
C GLN A 502 -31.38 28.66 9.53
N SER A 503 -30.65 27.59 9.25
CA SER A 503 -31.20 26.23 9.21
C SER A 503 -31.43 25.65 10.61
N GLY A 504 -31.04 26.36 11.68
CA GLY A 504 -31.18 25.93 13.06
C GLY A 504 -30.05 25.03 13.55
N ILE A 505 -28.88 25.10 12.90
CA ILE A 505 -27.67 24.37 13.29
C ILE A 505 -26.66 25.36 13.84
N ASP A 506 -26.19 25.10 15.07
CA ASP A 506 -25.36 26.05 15.81
C ASP A 506 -23.93 25.58 15.99
N SER A 507 -23.67 24.28 15.78
CA SER A 507 -22.32 23.74 15.87
C SER A 507 -21.69 23.67 14.49
N ILE A 508 -20.52 24.28 14.34
CA ILE A 508 -19.80 24.35 13.08
C ILE A 508 -18.35 23.90 13.23
N GLN A 509 -17.80 23.39 12.14
CA GLN A 509 -16.38 23.15 11.97
C GLN A 509 -15.97 23.61 10.57
N GLY A 510 -14.82 24.28 10.47
CA GLY A 510 -14.31 24.70 9.17
C GLY A 510 -13.30 25.82 9.25
N TYR A 511 -12.65 26.11 8.13
CA TYR A 511 -11.58 27.11 8.07
C TYR A 511 -12.07 28.53 8.30
N LEU A 512 -13.37 28.80 8.13
CA LEU A 512 -13.95 30.08 8.53
C LEU A 512 -13.78 30.33 10.03
N PHE A 513 -13.81 29.29 10.86
CA PHE A 513 -13.61 29.40 12.30
C PHE A 513 -12.13 29.20 12.67
N ALA A 514 -11.53 28.06 12.32
CA ALA A 514 -10.11 27.80 12.51
C ALA A 514 -9.61 26.64 11.64
N ARG A 515 -8.35 26.74 11.21
CA ARG A 515 -7.58 25.58 10.68
C ARG A 515 -7.15 24.68 11.84
N PRO A 516 -6.76 23.41 11.57
CA PRO A 516 -6.16 22.55 12.59
C PRO A 516 -4.92 23.19 13.24
N ILE A 517 -4.86 23.16 14.56
CA ILE A 517 -3.82 23.82 15.38
C ILE A 517 -2.93 22.74 16.02
N PRO A 518 -1.60 22.87 16.04
CA PRO A 518 -0.72 21.93 16.75
C PRO A 518 -1.11 21.83 18.23
N ALA A 519 -1.08 20.62 18.80
CA ALA A 519 -1.43 20.40 20.21
C ALA A 519 -0.73 21.34 21.23
N PRO A 520 0.56 21.69 21.09
CA PRO A 520 1.23 22.62 22.00
C PRO A 520 0.66 24.05 21.99
N ASP A 521 0.03 24.46 20.87
CA ASP A 521 -0.47 25.82 20.69
C ASP A 521 -1.92 25.99 21.15
N ILE A 522 -2.61 24.88 21.47
CA ILE A 522 -4.02 24.87 21.88
C ILE A 522 -4.28 25.71 23.14
N PRO A 523 -3.49 25.61 24.23
CA PRO A 523 -3.73 26.42 25.42
C PRO A 523 -3.74 27.93 25.16
N HIS A 524 -2.76 28.40 24.39
CA HIS A 524 -2.69 29.80 23.99
C HIS A 524 -3.87 30.19 23.10
N TRP A 525 -4.23 29.33 22.15
CA TRP A 525 -5.36 29.56 21.25
C TRP A 525 -6.69 29.67 22.01
N LEU A 526 -6.95 28.76 22.98
CA LEU A 526 -8.15 28.79 23.82
C LEU A 526 -8.24 30.07 24.65
N ALA A 527 -7.12 30.51 25.25
CA ALA A 527 -7.10 31.70 26.11
C ALA A 527 -7.28 33.02 25.36
N HIS A 528 -6.66 33.16 24.19
CA HIS A 528 -6.46 34.48 23.57
C HIS A 528 -7.11 34.63 22.20
N VAL A 529 -7.30 33.54 21.46
CA VAL A 529 -7.80 33.58 20.08
C VAL A 529 -9.26 33.18 20.01
N ALA A 530 -9.64 32.11 20.70
CA ALA A 530 -10.98 31.53 20.62
C ALA A 530 -12.12 32.52 20.98
N PRO A 531 -12.01 33.35 22.05
CA PRO A 531 -13.08 34.31 22.39
C PRO A 531 -13.35 35.33 21.28
N ALA A 532 -12.28 35.87 20.68
CA ALA A 532 -12.40 36.83 19.58
C ALA A 532 -13.01 36.18 18.32
N ARG A 533 -12.69 34.90 18.07
CA ARG A 533 -13.28 34.15 16.94
C ARG A 533 -14.77 33.89 17.14
N LEU A 534 -15.20 33.50 18.35
CA LEU A 534 -16.61 33.32 18.68
C LEU A 534 -17.40 34.63 18.47
N GLN A 535 -16.86 35.75 18.97
CA GLN A 535 -17.49 37.06 18.77
C GLN A 535 -17.61 37.42 17.28
N ALA A 536 -16.53 37.24 16.50
CA ALA A 536 -16.56 37.52 15.07
C ALA A 536 -17.60 36.66 14.32
N MET A 537 -17.79 35.38 14.70
CA MET A 537 -18.82 34.54 14.09
C MET A 537 -20.23 35.02 14.44
N ALA A 538 -20.47 35.43 15.70
CA ALA A 538 -21.75 35.98 16.12
C ALA A 538 -22.10 37.27 15.34
N GLU A 539 -21.13 38.16 15.13
CA GLU A 539 -21.30 39.37 14.32
C GLU A 539 -21.67 39.06 12.86
N LEU A 540 -21.05 38.04 12.26
CA LEU A 540 -21.37 37.61 10.89
C LEU A 540 -22.79 37.05 10.74
N ILE A 541 -23.34 36.47 11.81
CA ILE A 541 -24.72 35.96 11.84
C ILE A 541 -25.72 37.12 12.00
N HIS A 542 -25.39 38.14 12.81
CA HIS A 542 -26.31 39.24 13.14
C HIS A 542 -26.34 40.37 12.10
N ASN A 543 -25.22 40.66 11.44
CA ASN A 543 -25.14 41.72 10.42
C ASN A 543 -25.74 41.29 9.08
N GLN A 544 -27.07 41.42 8.93
CA GLN A 544 -27.74 41.42 7.64
C GLN A 544 -27.74 42.84 7.02
N PRO A 545 -27.50 42.98 5.70
CA PRO A 545 -28.33 43.90 4.93
C PRO A 545 -29.72 43.29 4.85
N VAL A 546 -30.74 44.02 5.32
CA VAL A 546 -32.15 43.68 5.12
C VAL A 546 -32.37 43.51 3.60
N LEU A 547 -32.48 42.28 3.12
CA LEU A 547 -33.08 42.02 1.83
C LEU A 547 -34.57 42.30 2.01
N VAL A 548 -34.98 43.48 1.58
CA VAL A 548 -36.37 43.88 1.42
C VAL A 548 -37.09 42.73 0.72
N GLU A 549 -38.09 42.15 1.39
CA GLU A 549 -39.01 41.20 0.77
C GLU A 549 -39.55 41.83 -0.51
N ALA A 550 -39.25 41.21 -1.66
CA ALA A 550 -39.94 41.54 -2.88
C ALA A 550 -41.42 41.22 -2.68
N PRO A 551 -42.36 42.07 -3.14
CA PRO A 551 -43.78 41.85 -2.91
C PRO A 551 -44.22 40.50 -3.47
N GLU A 552 -45.07 39.81 -2.72
CA GLU A 552 -45.86 38.65 -3.16
C GLU A 552 -46.70 39.05 -4.39
N ASP A 553 -46.16 38.93 -5.60
CA ASP A 553 -46.96 38.60 -6.78
C ASP A 553 -46.08 38.10 -7.94
N THR A 554 -46.19 36.82 -8.25
CA THR A 554 -46.30 36.23 -9.59
C THR A 554 -46.01 34.73 -9.51
N ARG A 555 -47.08 33.93 -9.38
CA ARG A 555 -47.02 32.49 -9.68
C ARG A 555 -47.05 32.29 -11.20
N PRO A 556 -46.15 31.52 -11.81
CA PRO A 556 -46.45 30.80 -13.03
C PRO A 556 -46.80 29.36 -12.67
N THR A 557 -48.09 29.02 -12.80
CA THR A 557 -48.56 27.64 -12.88
C THR A 557 -48.06 27.00 -14.17
N ALA A 558 -47.16 26.03 -14.07
CA ALA A 558 -46.87 25.11 -15.16
C ALA A 558 -46.95 23.67 -14.63
N PRO A 559 -47.81 22.79 -15.18
CA PRO A 559 -47.88 21.41 -14.74
C PRO A 559 -46.68 20.61 -15.25
N ILE A 560 -46.05 19.87 -14.35
CA ILE A 560 -45.03 18.87 -14.67
C ILE A 560 -45.72 17.73 -15.45
N ARG A 561 -45.39 17.58 -16.73
CA ARG A 561 -45.73 16.39 -17.52
C ARG A 561 -44.87 15.22 -17.05
N ILE A 562 -45.44 14.29 -16.30
CA ILE A 562 -44.86 12.97 -16.08
C ILE A 562 -45.19 12.13 -17.32
N GLY A 563 -44.15 11.77 -18.07
CA GLY A 563 -44.27 10.82 -19.18
C GLY A 563 -44.59 9.43 -18.64
N ALA A 564 -45.84 9.02 -18.77
CA ALA A 564 -46.24 7.63 -18.61
C ALA A 564 -45.81 6.85 -19.86
N GLY A 565 -44.91 5.90 -19.69
CA GLY A 565 -44.51 4.96 -20.72
C GLY A 565 -43.99 3.69 -20.07
N LEU A 566 -44.85 2.66 -20.06
CA LEU A 566 -44.61 1.21 -19.98
C LEU A 566 -45.49 0.51 -18.92
N SER A 567 -46.74 0.22 -19.30
CA SER A 567 -47.30 -1.14 -19.17
C SER A 567 -46.88 -1.90 -20.44
N ALA A 568 -46.69 -3.22 -20.51
CA ALA A 568 -47.10 -4.36 -19.70
C ALA A 568 -46.17 -5.55 -20.02
N GLY A 569 -46.15 -6.56 -19.14
CA GLY A 569 -45.59 -7.89 -19.42
C GLY A 569 -45.59 -8.72 -18.14
N TYR A 570 -46.53 -9.66 -18.07
CA TYR A 570 -46.86 -10.56 -16.94
C TYR A 570 -45.68 -11.34 -16.37
#